data_AF-A0A966M370-F1
#
_entry.id   AF-A0A966M370-F1
#
_cell.length_a   1.000
_cell.length_b   1.000
_cell.length_c   1.000
_cell.angle_alpha   90.00
_cell.angle_beta   90.00
_cell.angle_gamma   90.00
#
_symmetry.space_group_name_H-M   'P 1'
#
loop_
_entity.id
_entity.type
_entity.pdbx_description
1 polymer ?
#
loop_
_entity_poly.entity_id
_entity_poly.type
_entity_poly.pdbx_seq_one_letter_code
_entity_poly.pdbx_strand_id
1 'polypeptide(L)'
;MPAIVLLGAQWGDEGKGKATDILGDRVKYVVRYQGGNNAGHTVVIGDQKYALHLLPSGILTPTCIPVIGNGVVIDPAVLLEEIRGLNERGVDTSNLKISTNAHLITPYHRTIDKVSERFLGKAKIGTTGRGIGPAYADKINRIGIRVQDLFDPSILRQKIEGALRDKNQVLVKVFNRKGLEIDEILKEYLEYAEILRPYVTDTSLLLNQALEKGENILLEGSQGTLLDVDHGTYPFVTSSNPTAGGA
;
A
#
# COMPACT_ATOMS: atom_id res chain seq x y z
N MET A 1 7.65 21.61 -15.01
CA MET A 1 6.83 20.39 -15.13
C MET A 1 6.50 19.94 -13.72
N PRO A 2 5.27 20.19 -13.22
CA PRO A 2 4.98 20.00 -11.80
C PRO A 2 4.74 18.53 -11.42
N ALA A 3 4.59 17.61 -12.37
CA ALA A 3 4.47 16.18 -12.10
C ALA A 3 5.41 15.35 -12.99
N ILE A 4 6.12 14.41 -12.38
CA ILE A 4 7.01 13.43 -13.04
C ILE A 4 6.55 12.05 -12.62
N VAL A 5 6.32 11.13 -13.57
CA VAL A 5 6.02 9.73 -13.27
C VAL A 5 7.28 8.88 -13.42
N LEU A 6 7.64 8.16 -12.37
CA LEU A 6 8.72 7.19 -12.37
C LEU A 6 8.13 5.79 -12.27
N LEU A 7 8.29 4.98 -13.31
CA LEU A 7 7.73 3.63 -13.40
C LEU A 7 8.76 2.61 -13.88
N GLY A 8 8.43 1.33 -13.69
CA GLY A 8 9.25 0.20 -14.17
C GLY A 8 8.77 -0.21 -15.55
N ALA A 9 9.69 -0.39 -16.49
CA ALA A 9 9.34 -0.78 -17.86
C ALA A 9 9.18 -2.30 -18.03
N GLN A 10 9.59 -3.11 -17.05
CA GLN A 10 9.69 -4.57 -17.14
C GLN A 10 8.80 -5.22 -16.07
N TRP A 11 9.28 -6.28 -15.42
CA TRP A 11 8.56 -7.04 -14.38
C TRP A 11 8.93 -6.61 -12.96
N GLY A 12 9.40 -5.37 -12.75
CA GLY A 12 9.89 -4.91 -11.46
C GLY A 12 11.42 -4.98 -11.32
N ASP A 13 11.94 -4.49 -10.19
CA ASP A 13 13.37 -4.45 -9.84
C ASP A 13 14.31 -3.69 -10.79
N GLU A 14 13.78 -2.74 -11.57
CA GLU A 14 14.56 -1.91 -12.50
C GLU A 14 15.37 -0.78 -11.81
N GLY A 15 15.49 -0.80 -10.49
CA GLY A 15 16.22 0.21 -9.73
C GLY A 15 15.48 1.55 -9.54
N LYS A 16 14.14 1.55 -9.60
CA LYS A 16 13.31 2.76 -9.42
C LYS A 16 13.64 3.56 -8.16
N GLY A 17 13.85 2.91 -7.02
CA GLY A 17 14.20 3.60 -5.78
C GLY A 17 15.46 4.46 -5.89
N LYS A 18 16.46 4.03 -6.68
CA LYS A 18 17.66 4.82 -6.95
C LYS A 18 17.37 6.03 -7.85
N ALA A 19 16.46 5.89 -8.81
CA ALA A 19 16.03 7.01 -9.63
C ALA A 19 15.21 8.03 -8.82
N THR A 20 14.38 7.56 -7.87
CA THR A 20 13.68 8.43 -6.91
C THR A 20 14.68 9.23 -6.08
N ASP A 21 15.73 8.58 -5.56
CA ASP A 21 16.78 9.21 -4.75
C ASP A 21 17.52 10.32 -5.52
N ILE A 22 17.91 10.07 -6.77
CA ILE A 22 18.56 11.06 -7.64
C ILE A 22 17.68 12.31 -7.87
N LEU A 23 16.36 12.14 -7.86
CA LEU A 23 15.40 13.22 -8.07
C LEU A 23 14.94 13.87 -6.76
N GLY A 24 15.21 13.27 -5.59
CA GLY A 24 14.67 13.65 -4.29
C GLY A 24 14.88 15.12 -3.94
N ASP A 25 16.09 15.64 -4.14
CA ASP A 25 16.43 17.04 -3.84
C ASP A 25 15.74 18.06 -4.75
N ARG A 26 15.09 17.62 -5.83
CA ARG A 26 14.45 18.47 -6.85
C ARG A 26 12.93 18.44 -6.77
N VAL A 27 12.36 17.63 -5.87
CA VAL A 27 10.91 17.41 -5.75
C VAL A 27 10.42 17.73 -4.35
N LYS A 28 9.23 18.31 -4.26
CA LYS A 28 8.60 18.66 -2.99
C LYS A 28 7.79 17.49 -2.42
N TYR A 29 7.21 16.67 -3.30
CA TYR A 29 6.42 15.50 -2.91
C TYR A 29 6.92 14.25 -3.65
N VAL A 30 6.93 13.13 -2.94
CA VAL A 30 7.10 11.80 -3.53
C VAL A 30 5.87 10.96 -3.16
N VAL A 31 5.15 10.51 -4.17
CA VAL A 31 3.81 9.93 -4.02
C VAL A 31 3.80 8.49 -4.52
N ARG A 32 3.49 7.55 -3.64
CA ARG A 32 3.15 6.18 -4.03
C ARG A 32 1.69 6.13 -4.43
N TYR A 33 1.41 5.77 -5.69
CA TYR A 33 0.04 5.80 -6.22
C TYR A 33 -0.66 4.43 -6.24
N GLN A 34 0.08 3.33 -6.22
CA GLN A 34 -0.49 1.97 -6.28
C GLN A 34 0.36 0.91 -5.56
N GLY A 35 -0.22 -0.28 -5.48
CA GLY A 35 0.38 -1.47 -4.92
C GLY A 35 0.16 -1.52 -3.42
N GLY A 36 1.09 -2.15 -2.70
CA GLY A 36 1.10 -2.14 -1.25
C GLY A 36 2.50 -2.49 -0.75
N ASN A 37 2.54 -3.26 0.32
CA ASN A 37 3.77 -3.81 0.87
C ASN A 37 4.34 -5.00 0.05
N ASN A 38 3.89 -5.24 -1.19
CA ASN A 38 4.37 -6.34 -2.04
C ASN A 38 5.57 -5.99 -2.92
N ALA A 39 5.90 -4.71 -3.06
CA ALA A 39 7.21 -4.29 -3.50
C ALA A 39 8.01 -3.82 -2.29
N GLY A 40 9.31 -3.80 -2.48
CA GLY A 40 10.18 -2.94 -1.71
C GLY A 40 11.34 -2.49 -2.57
N HIS A 41 12.03 -1.46 -2.12
CA HIS A 41 13.30 -1.06 -2.69
C HIS A 41 14.26 -0.75 -1.55
N THR A 42 15.54 -1.02 -1.78
CA THR A 42 16.59 -0.63 -0.84
C THR A 42 17.19 0.69 -1.29
N VAL A 43 17.12 1.70 -0.44
CA VAL A 43 17.86 2.96 -0.59
C VAL A 43 19.15 2.86 0.23
N VAL A 44 20.25 3.36 -0.33
CA VAL A 44 21.56 3.40 0.34
C VAL A 44 21.96 4.86 0.49
N ILE A 45 22.06 5.33 1.74
CA ILE A 45 22.48 6.70 2.08
C ILE A 45 23.75 6.61 2.90
N GLY A 46 24.88 7.04 2.32
CA GLY A 46 26.20 6.78 2.88
C GLY A 46 26.42 5.27 3.06
N ASP A 47 26.73 4.84 4.28
CA ASP A 47 26.95 3.42 4.64
C ASP A 47 25.68 2.72 5.14
N GLN A 48 24.55 3.42 5.18
CA GLN A 48 23.29 2.92 5.74
C GLN A 48 22.37 2.40 4.63
N LYS A 49 21.80 1.21 4.85
CA LYS A 49 20.80 0.60 3.96
C LYS A 49 19.40 0.72 4.59
N TYR A 50 18.41 1.13 3.81
CA TYR A 50 17.01 1.27 4.21
C TYR A 50 16.13 0.47 3.26
N ALA A 51 15.46 -0.55 3.77
CA ALA A 51 14.50 -1.34 3.00
C ALA A 51 13.10 -0.76 3.22
N LEU A 52 12.54 -0.12 2.20
CA LEU A 52 11.20 0.48 2.22
C LEU A 52 10.24 -0.38 1.40
N HIS A 53 9.00 -0.52 1.88
CA HIS A 53 7.93 -1.26 1.21
C HIS A 53 6.72 -0.37 0.91
N LEU A 54 6.04 0.16 1.94
CA LEU A 54 4.90 1.07 1.77
C LEU A 54 5.34 2.52 1.70
N LEU A 55 6.37 2.89 2.46
CA LEU A 55 6.84 4.26 2.52
C LEU A 55 7.44 4.69 1.17
N PRO A 56 7.03 5.84 0.62
CA PRO A 56 7.69 6.42 -0.55
C PRO A 56 9.17 6.74 -0.24
N SER A 57 10.08 6.63 -1.22
CA SER A 57 11.52 6.85 -0.94
C SER A 57 11.83 8.23 -0.39
N GLY A 58 10.99 9.23 -0.72
CA GLY A 58 11.11 10.60 -0.22
C GLY A 58 11.03 10.73 1.31
N ILE A 59 10.65 9.68 2.04
CA ILE A 59 10.72 9.64 3.52
C ILE A 59 12.15 9.82 4.05
N LEU A 60 13.16 9.52 3.23
CA LEU A 60 14.57 9.67 3.59
C LEU A 60 15.15 11.05 3.21
N THR A 61 14.35 11.90 2.55
CA THR A 61 14.75 13.24 2.10
C THR A 61 14.05 14.30 2.95
N PRO A 62 14.75 15.03 3.85
CA PRO A 62 14.11 15.93 4.82
C PRO A 62 13.22 17.05 4.23
N THR A 63 13.51 17.49 3.01
CA THR A 63 12.77 18.56 2.32
C THR A 63 11.50 18.07 1.62
N CYS A 64 11.39 16.74 1.44
CA CYS A 64 10.32 16.09 0.72
C CYS A 64 9.15 15.71 1.66
N ILE A 65 7.93 15.80 1.14
CA ILE A 65 6.71 15.32 1.79
C ILE A 65 6.34 13.97 1.15
N PRO A 66 6.53 12.84 1.84
CA PRO A 66 6.13 11.54 1.34
C PRO A 66 4.62 11.36 1.45
N VAL A 67 4.00 10.84 0.39
CA VAL A 67 2.55 10.66 0.29
C VAL A 67 2.20 9.23 -0.13
N ILE A 68 1.31 8.58 0.61
CA ILE A 68 0.65 7.34 0.21
C ILE A 68 -0.74 7.68 -0.35
N GLY A 69 -0.89 7.54 -1.66
CA GLY A 69 -2.11 7.87 -2.40
C GLY A 69 -3.24 6.85 -2.23
N ASN A 70 -4.44 7.21 -2.69
CA ASN A 70 -5.66 6.40 -2.53
C ASN A 70 -5.66 5.09 -3.34
N GLY A 71 -4.75 4.93 -4.30
CA GLY A 71 -4.64 3.69 -5.07
C GLY A 71 -3.84 2.59 -4.35
N VAL A 72 -3.16 2.90 -3.25
CA VAL A 72 -2.39 1.93 -2.43
C VAL A 72 -3.30 1.13 -1.49
N VAL A 73 -2.99 -0.15 -1.31
CA VAL A 73 -3.52 -1.01 -0.24
C VAL A 73 -2.49 -1.11 0.90
N ILE A 74 -2.90 -0.72 2.11
CA ILE A 74 -2.01 -0.52 3.26
C ILE A 74 -2.24 -1.64 4.26
N ASP A 75 -1.20 -2.41 4.61
CA ASP A 75 -1.20 -3.21 5.84
C ASP A 75 -0.72 -2.30 6.99
N PRO A 76 -1.59 -1.92 7.95
CA PRO A 76 -1.22 -0.99 9.01
C PRO A 76 -0.07 -1.48 9.87
N ALA A 77 0.00 -2.79 10.13
CA ALA A 77 1.05 -3.38 10.96
C ALA A 77 2.42 -3.18 10.30
N VAL A 78 2.51 -3.43 8.99
CA VAL A 78 3.76 -3.27 8.23
C VAL A 78 4.14 -1.80 8.12
N LEU A 79 3.19 -0.90 7.87
CA LEU A 79 3.46 0.53 7.81
C LEU A 79 4.02 1.05 9.14
N LEU A 80 3.40 0.67 10.26
CA LEU A 80 3.84 1.08 11.59
C LEU A 80 5.19 0.49 11.98
N GLU A 81 5.50 -0.73 11.55
CA GLU A 81 6.83 -1.34 11.69
C GLU A 81 7.90 -0.55 10.92
N GLU A 82 7.61 -0.18 9.67
CA GLU A 82 8.52 0.65 8.86
C GLU A 82 8.75 2.03 9.49
N ILE A 83 7.68 2.71 9.94
CA ILE A 83 7.77 4.01 10.62
C ILE A 83 8.64 3.89 11.89
N ARG A 84 8.39 2.87 12.71
CA ARG A 84 9.15 2.64 13.94
C ARG A 84 10.62 2.41 13.65
N GLY A 85 10.94 1.52 12.69
CA GLY A 85 12.32 1.21 12.32
C GLY A 85 13.08 2.40 11.76
N LEU A 86 12.41 3.32 11.07
CA LEU A 86 13.01 4.59 10.63
C LEU A 86 13.26 5.55 11.79
N ASN A 87 12.26 5.73 12.66
CA ASN A 87 12.38 6.63 13.83
C ASN A 87 13.47 6.16 14.81
N GLU A 88 13.60 4.84 15.06
CA GLU A 88 14.67 4.26 15.89
C GLU A 88 16.08 4.54 15.34
N ARG A 89 16.18 4.78 14.02
CA ARG A 89 17.42 5.14 13.32
C ARG A 89 17.58 6.65 13.15
N GLY A 90 16.72 7.46 13.76
CA GLY A 90 16.79 8.93 13.73
C GLY A 90 16.24 9.58 12.47
N VAL A 91 15.50 8.85 11.61
CA VAL A 91 14.82 9.43 10.45
C VAL A 91 13.45 9.96 10.87
N ASP A 92 13.19 11.25 10.66
CA ASP A 92 11.91 11.88 10.97
C ASP A 92 10.83 11.49 9.94
N THR A 93 9.79 10.81 10.42
CA THR A 93 8.65 10.36 9.60
C THR A 93 7.40 11.22 9.73
N SER A 94 7.44 12.30 10.53
CA SER A 94 6.27 13.14 10.87
C SER A 94 5.61 13.83 9.68
N ASN A 95 6.36 14.03 8.59
CA ASN A 95 5.87 14.65 7.35
C ASN A 95 5.07 13.69 6.45
N LEU A 96 5.02 12.40 6.76
CA LEU A 96 4.23 11.43 6.00
C LEU A 96 2.75 11.83 5.91
N LYS A 97 2.18 11.68 4.72
CA LYS A 97 0.77 11.88 4.43
C LYS A 97 0.14 10.61 3.87
N ILE A 98 -0.99 10.20 4.45
CA ILE A 98 -1.72 8.98 4.07
C ILE A 98 -3.12 9.36 3.63
N SER A 99 -3.54 8.84 2.48
CA SER A 99 -4.87 9.08 1.96
C SER A 99 -5.95 8.47 2.85
N THR A 100 -6.96 9.27 3.19
CA THR A 100 -8.23 8.79 3.79
C THR A 100 -8.95 7.74 2.94
N ASN A 101 -8.68 7.72 1.63
CA ASN A 101 -9.33 6.84 0.64
C ASN A 101 -8.51 5.59 0.28
N ALA A 102 -7.28 5.45 0.79
CA ALA A 102 -6.51 4.21 0.64
C ALA A 102 -7.23 3.05 1.33
N HIS A 103 -7.11 1.85 0.76
CA HIS A 103 -7.75 0.65 1.30
C HIS A 103 -6.82 -0.06 2.29
N LEU A 104 -7.39 -0.78 3.25
CA LEU A 104 -6.64 -1.53 4.25
C LEU A 104 -6.57 -3.02 3.90
N ILE A 105 -5.36 -3.56 3.99
CA ILE A 105 -5.13 -5.00 4.06
C ILE A 105 -5.46 -5.43 5.49
N THR A 106 -6.13 -6.57 5.64
CA THR A 106 -6.63 -7.09 6.91
C THR A 106 -6.08 -8.50 7.16
N PRO A 107 -6.19 -9.06 8.37
CA PRO A 107 -5.81 -10.45 8.63
C PRO A 107 -6.52 -11.45 7.69
N TYR A 108 -7.77 -11.18 7.32
CA TYR A 108 -8.51 -12.04 6.41
C TYR A 108 -7.99 -11.95 4.96
N HIS A 109 -7.52 -10.77 4.51
CA HIS A 109 -6.87 -10.64 3.19
C HIS A 109 -5.61 -11.51 3.09
N ARG A 110 -4.72 -11.43 4.10
CA ARG A 110 -3.49 -12.23 4.18
C ARG A 110 -3.78 -13.73 4.23
N THR A 111 -4.80 -14.11 5.00
CA THR A 111 -5.22 -15.51 5.14
C THR A 111 -5.75 -16.07 3.83
N ILE A 112 -6.65 -15.33 3.16
CA ILE A 112 -7.23 -15.73 1.88
C ILE A 112 -6.17 -15.85 0.79
N ASP A 113 -5.22 -14.92 0.72
CA ASP A 113 -4.13 -14.94 -0.27
C ASP A 113 -3.30 -16.23 -0.12
N LYS A 114 -2.76 -16.47 1.08
CA LYS A 114 -1.93 -17.65 1.37
C LYS A 114 -2.67 -18.97 1.14
N VAL A 115 -3.94 -19.04 1.54
CA VAL A 115 -4.73 -20.26 1.42
C VAL A 115 -5.12 -20.52 -0.03
N SER A 116 -5.60 -19.50 -0.76
CA SER A 116 -5.98 -19.65 -2.17
C SER A 116 -4.79 -20.10 -3.01
N GLU A 117 -3.63 -19.48 -2.80
CA GLU A 117 -2.40 -19.83 -3.51
C GLU A 117 -1.93 -21.26 -3.21
N ARG A 118 -2.05 -21.70 -1.96
CA ARG A 118 -1.75 -23.09 -1.58
C ARG A 118 -2.65 -24.08 -2.32
N PHE A 119 -3.94 -23.77 -2.46
CA PHE A 119 -4.92 -24.65 -3.10
C PHE A 119 -4.77 -24.73 -4.63
N LEU A 120 -4.17 -23.72 -5.27
CA LEU A 120 -3.84 -23.77 -6.71
C LEU A 120 -2.76 -24.80 -7.08
N GLY A 121 -2.01 -25.33 -6.10
CA GLY A 121 -1.07 -26.43 -6.32
C GLY A 121 0.05 -26.07 -7.31
N LYS A 122 -0.01 -26.63 -8.52
CA LYS A 122 0.95 -26.34 -9.61
C LYS A 122 0.60 -25.09 -10.42
N ALA A 123 -0.63 -24.60 -10.33
CA ALA A 123 -1.13 -23.43 -11.05
C ALA A 123 -0.98 -22.12 -10.24
N LYS A 124 0.02 -22.07 -9.36
CA LYS A 124 0.29 -20.89 -8.52
C LYS A 124 0.71 -19.71 -9.39
N ILE A 125 0.32 -18.52 -8.96
CA ILE A 125 0.73 -17.26 -9.59
C ILE A 125 2.13 -16.85 -9.08
N GLY A 126 2.44 -17.16 -7.83
CA GLY A 126 3.61 -16.66 -7.10
C GLY A 126 3.29 -15.41 -6.27
N THR A 127 2.10 -15.31 -5.66
CA THR A 127 1.76 -14.14 -4.83
C THR A 127 2.70 -13.99 -3.64
N THR A 128 2.84 -12.76 -3.12
CA THR A 128 3.66 -12.49 -1.94
C THR A 128 3.02 -12.98 -0.63
N GLY A 129 1.76 -13.46 -0.67
CA GLY A 129 1.00 -13.85 0.51
C GLY A 129 0.69 -12.68 1.46
N ARG A 130 0.86 -11.43 1.00
CA ARG A 130 0.65 -10.21 1.79
C ARG A 130 -0.78 -9.67 1.71
N GLY A 131 -1.68 -10.31 0.95
CA GLY A 131 -3.10 -9.92 0.90
C GLY A 131 -3.43 -8.83 -0.14
N ILE A 132 -2.52 -8.54 -1.06
CA ILE A 132 -2.71 -7.49 -2.08
C ILE A 132 -3.90 -7.78 -2.98
N GLY A 133 -3.91 -8.96 -3.60
CA GLY A 133 -4.96 -9.37 -4.52
C GLY A 133 -6.33 -9.37 -3.84
N PRO A 134 -6.49 -10.02 -2.68
CA PRO A 134 -7.74 -9.97 -1.92
C PRO A 134 -8.19 -8.55 -1.53
N ALA A 135 -7.26 -7.65 -1.15
CA ALA A 135 -7.61 -6.27 -0.81
C ALA A 135 -8.10 -5.47 -2.02
N TYR A 136 -7.45 -5.62 -3.19
CA TYR A 136 -7.95 -5.03 -4.43
C TYR A 136 -9.28 -5.65 -4.87
N ALA A 137 -9.48 -6.96 -4.69
CA ALA A 137 -10.75 -7.60 -4.97
C ALA A 137 -11.88 -7.02 -4.10
N ASP A 138 -11.64 -6.80 -2.80
CA ASP A 138 -12.63 -6.21 -1.90
C ASP A 138 -12.92 -4.74 -2.26
N LYS A 139 -11.92 -3.98 -2.72
CA LYS A 139 -12.10 -2.64 -3.31
C LYS A 139 -13.05 -2.68 -4.51
N ILE A 140 -12.80 -3.55 -5.48
CA ILE A 140 -13.64 -3.68 -6.70
C ILE A 140 -15.05 -4.19 -6.36
N ASN A 141 -15.16 -5.10 -5.40
CA ASN A 141 -16.44 -5.62 -4.91
C ASN A 141 -17.21 -4.61 -4.04
N ARG A 142 -16.60 -3.46 -3.70
CA ARG A 142 -17.18 -2.40 -2.86
C ARG A 142 -17.50 -2.86 -1.43
N ILE A 143 -16.70 -3.80 -0.91
CA ILE A 143 -16.76 -4.30 0.48
C ILE A 143 -15.49 -3.97 1.28
N GLY A 144 -14.51 -3.34 0.64
CA GLY A 144 -13.24 -3.00 1.25
C GLY A 144 -13.34 -1.97 2.39
N ILE A 145 -12.42 -2.11 3.34
CA ILE A 145 -12.21 -1.16 4.44
C ILE A 145 -11.18 -0.13 3.98
N ARG A 146 -11.43 1.15 4.24
CA ARG A 146 -10.55 2.28 3.92
C ARG A 146 -9.99 2.91 5.19
N VAL A 147 -8.91 3.67 5.06
CA VAL A 147 -8.26 4.38 6.18
C VAL A 147 -9.24 5.22 6.98
N GLN A 148 -10.16 5.95 6.34
CA GLN A 148 -11.15 6.78 7.04
C GLN A 148 -12.09 5.97 7.97
N ASP A 149 -12.32 4.69 7.66
CA ASP A 149 -13.22 3.84 8.44
C ASP A 149 -12.62 3.52 9.81
N LEU A 150 -11.30 3.63 9.99
CA LEU A 150 -10.63 3.46 11.29
C LEU A 150 -11.12 4.44 12.36
N PHE A 151 -11.64 5.59 11.94
CA PHE A 151 -12.05 6.68 12.84
C PHE A 151 -13.54 6.63 13.21
N ASP A 152 -14.28 5.64 12.73
CA ASP A 152 -15.65 5.34 13.13
C ASP A 152 -15.76 3.86 13.54
N PRO A 153 -15.70 3.55 14.85
CA PRO A 153 -15.76 2.16 15.32
C PRO A 153 -17.02 1.41 14.93
N SER A 154 -18.15 2.10 14.77
CA SER A 154 -19.42 1.49 14.39
C SER A 154 -19.39 1.05 12.93
N ILE A 155 -18.94 1.95 12.04
CA ILE A 155 -18.78 1.66 10.60
C ILE A 155 -17.71 0.58 10.40
N LEU A 156 -16.58 0.66 11.12
CA LEU A 156 -15.51 -0.32 11.02
C LEU A 156 -16.01 -1.73 11.34
N ARG A 157 -16.74 -1.90 12.45
CA ARG A 157 -17.35 -3.18 12.83
C ARG A 157 -18.28 -3.69 11.74
N GLN A 158 -19.20 -2.87 11.25
CA GLN A 158 -20.16 -3.26 10.21
C GLN A 158 -19.46 -3.73 8.93
N LYS A 159 -18.37 -3.04 8.53
CA LYS A 159 -17.59 -3.42 7.35
C LYS A 159 -16.81 -4.72 7.56
N ILE A 160 -16.20 -4.93 8.73
CA ILE A 160 -15.54 -6.20 9.06
C ILE A 160 -16.55 -7.35 9.04
N GLU A 161 -17.72 -7.17 9.65
CA GLU A 161 -18.81 -8.16 9.64
C GLU A 161 -19.28 -8.48 8.23
N GLY A 162 -19.50 -7.45 7.41
CA GLY A 162 -19.90 -7.58 6.02
C GLY A 162 -18.87 -8.35 5.18
N ALA A 163 -17.58 -8.01 5.32
CA ALA A 163 -16.51 -8.71 4.61
C ALA A 163 -16.35 -10.16 5.09
N LEU A 164 -16.38 -10.41 6.40
CA LEU A 164 -16.19 -11.75 6.96
C LEU A 164 -17.36 -12.70 6.68
N ARG A 165 -18.57 -12.18 6.43
CA ARG A 165 -19.75 -13.00 6.12
C ARG A 165 -19.46 -14.05 5.05
N ASP A 166 -18.89 -13.63 3.92
CA ASP A 166 -18.61 -14.55 2.80
C ASP A 166 -17.22 -15.18 2.93
N LYS A 167 -16.23 -14.42 3.41
CA LYS A 167 -14.85 -14.91 3.55
C LYS A 167 -14.74 -16.08 4.53
N ASN A 168 -15.47 -16.03 5.66
CA ASN A 168 -15.48 -17.14 6.62
C ASN A 168 -16.19 -18.38 6.04
N GLN A 169 -17.21 -18.21 5.20
CA GLN A 169 -17.84 -19.36 4.52
C GLN A 169 -16.85 -20.04 3.57
N VAL A 170 -16.09 -19.25 2.80
CA VAL A 170 -15.06 -19.78 1.90
C VAL A 170 -13.94 -20.48 2.69
N LEU A 171 -13.42 -19.85 3.75
CA LEU A 171 -12.38 -20.44 4.59
C LEU A 171 -12.83 -21.78 5.19
N VAL A 172 -14.02 -21.84 5.79
CA VAL A 172 -14.51 -23.03 6.47
C VAL A 172 -14.91 -24.12 5.47
N LYS A 173 -15.73 -23.79 4.47
CA LYS A 173 -16.38 -24.80 3.61
C LYS A 173 -15.53 -25.21 2.41
N VAL A 174 -14.75 -24.29 1.83
CA VAL A 174 -13.94 -24.58 0.63
C VAL A 174 -12.53 -24.98 1.03
N PHE A 175 -11.93 -24.25 1.97
CA PHE A 175 -10.52 -24.44 2.32
C PHE A 175 -10.28 -25.28 3.58
N ASN A 176 -11.35 -25.68 4.29
CA ASN A 176 -11.25 -26.37 5.58
C ASN A 176 -10.28 -25.66 6.54
N ARG A 177 -10.55 -24.38 6.77
CA ARG A 177 -9.80 -23.47 7.64
C ARG A 177 -10.75 -22.79 8.61
N LYS A 178 -10.27 -22.56 9.85
CA LYS A 178 -11.01 -21.77 10.83
C LYS A 178 -11.28 -20.38 10.25
N GLY A 179 -12.51 -19.90 10.41
CA GLY A 179 -12.84 -18.49 10.14
C GLY A 179 -12.10 -17.55 11.09
N LEU A 180 -12.08 -16.26 10.75
CA LEU A 180 -11.53 -15.22 11.61
C LEU A 180 -12.64 -14.60 12.46
N GLU A 181 -12.27 -14.16 13.65
CA GLU A 181 -13.18 -13.53 14.61
C GLU A 181 -13.24 -12.01 14.40
N ILE A 182 -14.45 -11.45 14.38
CA ILE A 182 -14.68 -10.01 14.14
C ILE A 182 -14.01 -9.17 15.22
N ASP A 183 -14.17 -9.53 16.48
CA ASP A 183 -13.71 -8.73 17.62
C ASP A 183 -12.18 -8.66 17.72
N GLU A 184 -11.47 -9.71 17.30
CA GLU A 184 -10.02 -9.72 17.25
C GLU A 184 -9.50 -8.70 16.23
N ILE A 185 -10.06 -8.71 15.02
CA ILE A 185 -9.69 -7.75 13.96
C ILE A 185 -10.08 -6.33 14.37
N LEU A 186 -11.29 -6.14 14.89
CA LEU A 186 -11.75 -4.81 15.29
C LEU A 186 -10.82 -4.20 16.36
N LYS A 187 -10.45 -4.98 17.37
CA LYS A 187 -9.54 -4.52 18.44
C LYS A 187 -8.19 -4.10 17.87
N GLU A 188 -7.56 -4.97 17.07
CA GLU A 188 -6.26 -4.69 16.44
C GLU A 188 -6.31 -3.40 15.60
N TYR A 189 -7.39 -3.17 14.85
CA TYR A 189 -7.48 -2.05 13.90
C TYR A 189 -7.79 -0.72 14.59
N LEU A 190 -8.54 -0.74 15.69
CA LEU A 190 -8.77 0.46 16.50
C LEU A 190 -7.49 0.94 17.18
N GLU A 191 -6.58 0.04 17.57
CA GLU A 191 -5.27 0.43 18.12
C GLU A 191 -4.42 1.17 17.08
N TYR A 192 -4.53 0.81 15.80
CA TYR A 192 -3.83 1.51 14.71
C TYR A 192 -4.38 2.91 14.44
N ALA A 193 -5.68 3.12 14.65
CA ALA A 193 -6.35 4.39 14.35
C ALA A 193 -5.68 5.57 15.08
N GLU A 194 -5.37 5.39 16.37
CA GLU A 194 -4.77 6.44 17.20
C GLU A 194 -3.34 6.79 16.76
N ILE A 195 -2.56 5.79 16.36
CA ILE A 195 -1.17 6.00 15.91
C ILE A 195 -1.14 6.62 14.50
N LEU A 196 -2.07 6.24 13.62
CA LEU A 196 -2.11 6.70 12.24
C LEU A 196 -2.75 8.09 12.08
N ARG A 197 -3.61 8.52 13.02
CA ARG A 197 -4.32 9.80 13.01
C ARG A 197 -3.50 11.00 12.54
N PRO A 198 -2.26 11.28 13.01
CA PRO A 198 -1.50 12.46 12.60
C PRO A 198 -1.02 12.43 11.13
N TYR A 199 -0.97 11.26 10.50
CA TYR A 199 -0.51 11.12 9.12
C TYR A 199 -1.65 11.22 8.10
N VAL A 200 -2.90 11.04 8.52
CA VAL A 200 -4.04 10.92 7.60
C VAL A 200 -4.52 12.30 7.12
N THR A 201 -4.70 12.45 5.82
CA THR A 201 -5.20 13.69 5.20
C THR A 201 -5.92 13.43 3.86
N ASP A 202 -6.57 14.46 3.32
CA ASP A 202 -7.05 14.43 1.93
C ASP A 202 -5.86 14.66 0.99
N THR A 203 -5.23 13.56 0.57
CA THR A 203 -4.09 13.58 -0.33
C THR A 203 -4.43 14.10 -1.71
N SER A 204 -5.68 13.95 -2.16
CA SER A 204 -6.10 14.47 -3.47
C SER A 204 -6.11 15.99 -3.45
N LEU A 205 -6.74 16.59 -2.44
CA LEU A 205 -6.74 18.03 -2.26
C LEU A 205 -5.32 18.58 -2.08
N LEU A 206 -4.52 17.94 -1.21
CA LEU A 206 -3.12 18.32 -0.97
C LEU A 206 -2.30 18.38 -2.26
N LEU A 207 -2.35 17.31 -3.06
CA LEU A 207 -1.53 17.22 -4.28
C LEU A 207 -2.03 18.17 -5.38
N ASN A 208 -3.33 18.37 -5.52
CA ASN A 208 -3.86 19.35 -6.49
C ASN A 208 -3.44 20.78 -6.14
N GLN A 209 -3.51 21.16 -4.86
CA GLN A 209 -3.03 22.47 -4.41
C GLN A 209 -1.52 22.66 -4.61
N ALA A 210 -0.74 21.59 -4.46
CA ALA A 210 0.70 21.61 -4.75
C ALA A 210 0.96 21.85 -6.25
N LEU A 211 0.23 21.18 -7.14
CA LEU A 211 0.31 21.39 -8.58
C LEU A 211 -0.06 22.83 -8.96
N GLU A 212 -1.11 23.40 -8.38
CA GLU A 212 -1.54 24.79 -8.61
C GLU A 212 -0.47 25.80 -8.18
N LYS A 213 0.28 25.51 -7.12
CA LYS A 213 1.41 26.32 -6.64
C LYS A 213 2.69 26.13 -7.47
N GLY A 214 2.68 25.24 -8.46
CA GLY A 214 3.85 24.90 -9.26
C GLY A 214 4.90 24.08 -8.52
N GLU A 215 4.51 23.40 -7.42
CA GLU A 215 5.42 22.50 -6.70
C GLU A 215 5.70 21.24 -7.52
N ASN A 216 6.94 20.73 -7.46
CA ASN A 216 7.33 19.53 -8.17
C ASN A 216 6.89 18.26 -7.40
N ILE A 217 6.21 17.35 -8.08
CA ILE A 217 5.67 16.10 -7.56
C ILE A 217 6.30 14.94 -8.34
N LEU A 218 6.84 13.97 -7.63
CA LEU A 218 7.30 12.70 -8.18
C LEU A 218 6.29 11.60 -7.85
N LEU A 219 5.70 10.99 -8.86
CA LEU A 219 4.80 9.85 -8.75
C LEU A 219 5.63 8.57 -8.84
N GLU A 220 5.86 7.94 -7.70
CA GLU A 220 6.70 6.75 -7.54
C GLU A 220 5.89 5.47 -7.80
N GLY A 221 6.19 4.81 -8.91
CA GLY A 221 5.62 3.52 -9.29
C GLY A 221 6.23 2.35 -8.53
N SER A 222 5.37 1.41 -8.15
CA SER A 222 5.74 0.11 -7.62
C SER A 222 5.65 -0.96 -8.72
N GLN A 223 6.38 -2.08 -8.62
CA GLN A 223 6.43 -3.11 -9.68
C GLN A 223 6.84 -2.53 -11.05
N GLY A 224 6.43 -3.14 -12.16
CA GLY A 224 6.72 -2.67 -13.52
C GLY A 224 5.54 -2.92 -14.46
N THR A 225 5.61 -2.32 -15.65
CA THR A 225 4.56 -2.29 -16.67
C THR A 225 4.10 -3.69 -17.08
N LEU A 226 5.01 -4.67 -17.14
CA LEU A 226 4.69 -6.04 -17.52
C LEU A 226 4.08 -6.87 -16.38
N LEU A 227 3.94 -6.29 -15.18
CA LEU A 227 3.15 -6.81 -14.07
C LEU A 227 1.80 -6.09 -13.91
N ASP A 228 1.43 -5.18 -14.81
CA ASP A 228 0.14 -4.49 -14.78
C ASP A 228 -1.02 -5.48 -14.96
N VAL A 229 -2.11 -5.28 -14.22
CA VAL A 229 -3.28 -6.17 -14.25
C VAL A 229 -3.95 -6.24 -15.62
N ASP A 230 -3.87 -5.15 -16.40
CA ASP A 230 -4.46 -5.04 -17.74
C ASP A 230 -3.41 -5.24 -18.85
N HIS A 231 -2.20 -4.72 -18.64
CA HIS A 231 -1.18 -4.62 -19.70
C HIS A 231 0.00 -5.60 -19.54
N GLY A 232 0.03 -6.36 -18.44
CA GLY A 232 1.09 -7.32 -18.14
C GLY A 232 0.85 -8.73 -18.69
N THR A 233 1.68 -9.66 -18.25
CA THR A 233 1.60 -11.08 -18.62
C THR A 233 0.52 -11.83 -17.83
N TYR A 234 -0.74 -11.43 -17.98
CA TYR A 234 -1.88 -12.03 -17.26
C TYR A 234 -1.94 -13.57 -17.46
N PRO A 235 -2.18 -14.37 -16.39
CA PRO A 235 -2.53 -13.98 -15.02
C PRO A 235 -1.34 -13.73 -14.08
N PHE A 236 -0.10 -13.81 -14.56
CA PHE A 236 1.13 -13.64 -13.76
C PHE A 236 1.49 -12.16 -13.58
N VAL A 237 0.57 -11.42 -12.95
CA VAL A 237 0.60 -9.96 -12.78
C VAL A 237 0.23 -9.58 -11.35
N THR A 238 0.41 -8.31 -10.99
CA THR A 238 -0.19 -7.76 -9.76
C THR A 238 -1.64 -7.35 -9.99
N SER A 239 -2.34 -6.94 -8.93
CA SER A 239 -3.77 -6.59 -8.98
C SER A 239 -4.01 -5.08 -9.06
N SER A 240 -3.03 -4.34 -9.56
CA SER A 240 -3.00 -2.89 -9.69
C SER A 240 -2.41 -2.48 -11.04
N ASN A 241 -2.35 -1.18 -11.31
CA ASN A 241 -1.80 -0.61 -12.54
C ASN A 241 -0.49 0.15 -12.29
N PRO A 242 0.69 -0.49 -12.42
CA PRO A 242 2.01 0.16 -12.41
C PRO A 242 2.29 1.10 -13.57
N THR A 243 1.44 1.11 -14.59
CA THR A 243 1.52 2.03 -15.71
C THR A 243 1.21 3.46 -15.30
N ALA A 244 1.62 4.44 -16.11
CA ALA A 244 1.44 5.85 -15.81
C ALA A 244 -0.02 6.28 -15.60
N GLY A 245 -0.98 5.56 -16.20
CA GLY A 245 -2.41 5.83 -16.01
C GLY A 245 -2.94 5.46 -14.62
N GLY A 246 -2.18 4.69 -13.83
CA GLY A 246 -2.52 4.41 -12.43
C GLY A 246 -2.16 5.52 -11.44
N ALA A 247 -1.40 6.53 -11.88
CA ALA A 247 -0.87 7.61 -11.06
C ALA A 247 -1.77 8.85 -11.06
#